data_AF-A0A354EZZ7-F1
#
_entry.id   AF-A0A354EZZ7-F1
#
_cell.length_a   1.000
_cell.length_b   1.000
_cell.length_c   1.000
_cell.angle_alpha   90.00
_cell.angle_beta   90.00
_cell.angle_gamma   90.00
#
_symmetry.space_group_name_H-M   'P 1'
#
loop_
_entity.id
_entity.type
_entity.pdbx_description
1 polymer ?
#
loop_
_entity_poly.entity_id
_entity_poly.type
_entity_poly.pdbx_seq_one_letter_code
_entity_poly.pdbx_strand_id
1 'polypeptide(L)'
;MNSLLNLIISVIFTHNATLYVAIDWHHNVLLGADIMHDKTRGISIHQRAESHLQVYCTDKSWIELLELPFLQSLDISSFESGSRHVYVRQVPELKHISNTNSLSLILHLDLVDHRQALLVEGPIEHFDCCWESGHYSHQGNYPLSQLLLCPIEHYSVHKELIDSLTSDSCVMLFTHSQAELPNTLRLNTSATVVIASIPQLTSLYSMCIDSSVTLHNCPDIREAQGRGGIIALHQSGKNHLSLGGVWKTLELVSCKLYRLTIKEAEKLYLRGLSSVEHAHVPDYVRVINETTNHFSADVFPEVNEATLLQLYDFFRQASNEEQQRAIHLLLGAISKASRRSTLYHSVKLLHAIAEQTDVFDSLIVQTRKTILPKTGWQFPDDLVNEGWQTDVKLWFLLKQRVWKLALNASFETYFFHHASKPSCFYAVLNQAIEMNDEVIVRRILRRVTGLSKYRPLWFTNREPMLTKAYKRLMIALTRLSHPTQVVAIHFIFDAMDKSEHSKQLPRLMQVAAQATRIVAFNKANKEDSLLKSHYLAIALSAVSQGETA
;
A
#
# COMPACT_ATOMS: atom_id res chain seq x y z
N MET A 1 70.96 -39.92 36.96
CA MET A 1 69.78 -40.08 37.82
C MET A 1 68.79 -39.02 37.36
N ASN A 2 67.96 -39.32 36.36
CA ASN A 2 66.63 -39.96 36.47
C ASN A 2 65.73 -39.08 37.35
N SER A 3 64.56 -38.60 36.96
CA SER A 3 63.51 -39.09 36.05
C SER A 3 62.28 -38.18 36.32
N LEU A 4 61.19 -38.03 35.57
CA LEU A 4 60.53 -38.79 34.50
C LEU A 4 59.36 -37.90 34.01
N LEU A 5 59.05 -38.00 32.71
CA LEU A 5 57.71 -37.93 32.09
C LEU A 5 56.61 -37.10 32.79
N ASN A 6 56.15 -36.03 32.11
CA ASN A 6 54.71 -35.77 32.04
C ASN A 6 54.20 -36.27 30.69
N LEU A 7 53.58 -37.44 30.80
CA LEU A 7 52.89 -38.19 29.78
C LEU A 7 51.63 -37.43 29.37
N ILE A 8 51.61 -36.84 28.16
CA ILE A 8 50.36 -36.54 27.47
C ILE A 8 49.96 -37.83 26.76
N ILE A 9 48.95 -38.53 27.28
CA ILE A 9 48.23 -39.54 26.50
C ILE A 9 47.30 -38.76 25.58
N SER A 10 47.80 -38.37 24.41
CA SER A 10 46.97 -38.29 23.23
C SER A 10 46.98 -39.70 22.66
N VAL A 11 45.83 -40.37 22.60
CA VAL A 11 45.71 -41.56 21.77
C VAL A 11 45.67 -41.07 20.32
N ILE A 12 46.86 -40.88 19.75
CA ILE A 12 47.06 -40.51 18.35
C ILE A 12 47.00 -41.80 17.55
N PHE A 13 45.87 -42.06 16.92
CA PHE A 13 45.85 -42.98 15.79
C PHE A 13 46.07 -42.14 14.53
N THR A 14 47.15 -42.43 13.82
CA THR A 14 47.31 -42.01 12.43
C THR A 14 47.02 -43.22 11.55
N HIS A 15 45.96 -43.13 10.77
CA HIS A 15 45.73 -44.01 9.64
C HIS A 15 45.33 -43.12 8.47
N ASN A 16 46.11 -43.13 7.39
CA ASN A 16 45.82 -42.39 6.14
C ASN A 16 45.53 -40.88 6.31
N ALA A 17 46.44 -40.14 6.97
CA ALA A 17 46.38 -38.67 7.07
C ALA A 17 45.16 -38.08 7.85
N THR A 18 44.42 -38.90 8.59
CA THR A 18 43.35 -38.45 9.50
C THR A 18 43.80 -38.60 10.95
N LEU A 19 43.64 -37.54 11.76
CA LEU A 19 43.96 -37.52 13.18
C LEU A 19 42.69 -37.62 14.03
N TYR A 20 42.62 -38.63 14.89
CA TYR A 20 41.56 -38.79 15.89
C TYR A 20 41.96 -38.06 17.18
N VAL A 21 41.15 -37.08 17.61
CA VAL A 21 41.42 -36.30 18.83
C VAL A 21 40.32 -36.58 19.86
N ALA A 22 40.65 -37.40 20.86
CA ALA A 22 39.88 -37.52 22.10
C ALA A 22 40.53 -36.64 23.17
N ILE A 23 39.82 -35.64 23.69
CA ILE A 23 40.34 -34.73 24.72
C ILE A 23 39.44 -34.82 25.96
N ASP A 24 40.03 -35.22 27.09
CA ASP A 24 39.42 -35.14 28.41
C ASP A 24 40.42 -34.48 29.36
N TRP A 25 40.36 -33.15 29.56
CA TRP A 25 41.34 -32.41 30.38
C TRP A 25 40.71 -31.26 31.19
N HIS A 26 41.15 -31.14 32.46
CA HIS A 26 40.83 -30.08 33.42
C HIS A 26 42.02 -29.09 33.57
N HIS A 27 41.73 -27.77 33.44
CA HIS A 27 42.45 -26.55 33.93
C HIS A 27 43.44 -25.73 33.03
N ASN A 28 43.00 -24.49 32.72
CA ASN A 28 43.56 -23.10 32.71
C ASN A 28 44.99 -22.71 32.17
N VAL A 29 45.07 -21.64 31.32
CA VAL A 29 45.54 -20.22 31.57
C VAL A 29 45.36 -19.32 30.29
N LEU A 30 45.20 -17.99 30.50
CA LEU A 30 44.80 -16.78 29.70
C LEU A 30 45.56 -16.41 28.38
N LEU A 31 45.01 -15.63 27.40
CA LEU A 31 44.70 -14.16 27.39
C LEU A 31 43.83 -13.72 26.17
N GLY A 32 42.90 -12.75 26.35
CA GLY A 32 42.39 -11.86 25.26
C GLY A 32 40.87 -11.76 25.03
N ALA A 33 40.25 -10.68 25.53
CA ALA A 33 38.95 -10.04 25.19
C ALA A 33 37.66 -10.89 24.97
N ASP A 34 36.88 -10.98 26.05
CA ASP A 34 35.42 -11.14 26.24
C ASP A 34 34.49 -11.59 25.09
N ILE A 35 34.12 -12.88 25.13
CA ILE A 35 32.72 -13.31 25.34
C ILE A 35 32.74 -14.36 26.47
N MET A 36 32.09 -14.08 27.61
CA MET A 36 32.01 -15.00 28.75
C MET A 36 31.20 -16.25 28.41
N HIS A 37 31.85 -17.31 27.94
CA HIS A 37 31.36 -18.67 28.05
C HIS A 37 32.01 -19.36 29.26
N ASP A 38 31.27 -20.26 29.92
CA ASP A 38 31.83 -21.16 30.93
C ASP A 38 32.95 -21.99 30.28
N LYS A 39 34.20 -21.62 30.57
CA LYS A 39 35.42 -22.22 29.99
C LYS A 39 35.57 -23.71 30.33
N THR A 40 34.80 -24.21 31.30
CA THR A 40 34.84 -25.63 31.69
C THR A 40 34.02 -26.52 30.75
N ARG A 41 33.16 -25.93 29.92
CA ARG A 41 32.19 -26.63 29.06
C ARG A 41 32.50 -26.51 27.57
N GLY A 42 33.72 -26.19 27.16
CA GLY A 42 34.07 -26.11 25.74
C GLY A 42 35.49 -26.52 25.42
N ILE A 43 35.77 -26.62 24.12
CA ILE A 43 37.10 -26.90 23.56
C ILE A 43 37.44 -25.79 22.57
N SER A 44 38.65 -25.24 22.67
CA SER A 44 39.19 -24.32 21.66
C SER A 44 40.41 -24.97 20.99
N ILE A 45 40.45 -24.95 19.66
CA ILE A 45 41.47 -25.60 18.83
C ILE A 45 42.19 -24.51 18.04
N HIS A 46 43.50 -24.43 18.27
CA HIS A 46 44.35 -23.36 17.72
C HIS A 46 45.54 -23.90 16.94
N GLN A 47 45.96 -23.16 15.90
CA GLN A 47 47.28 -23.25 15.25
C GLN A 47 47.71 -24.66 14.83
N ARG A 48 46.81 -25.41 14.21
CA ARG A 48 47.12 -26.72 13.65
C ARG A 48 47.32 -26.70 12.14
N ALA A 49 48.05 -27.70 11.64
CA ALA A 49 48.43 -27.83 10.24
C ALA A 49 47.63 -28.90 9.48
N GLU A 50 46.64 -29.56 10.08
CA GLU A 50 45.87 -30.59 9.38
C GLU A 50 44.82 -29.99 8.44
N SER A 51 44.61 -30.64 7.29
CA SER A 51 43.54 -30.30 6.35
C SER A 51 42.19 -30.91 6.72
N HIS A 52 42.18 -31.91 7.60
CA HIS A 52 40.97 -32.60 8.05
C HIS A 52 41.02 -32.77 9.56
N LEU A 53 39.95 -32.34 10.24
CA LEU A 53 39.82 -32.45 11.69
C LEU A 53 38.54 -33.20 12.03
N GLN A 54 38.67 -34.28 12.79
CA GLN A 54 37.54 -34.99 13.37
C GLN A 54 37.54 -34.78 14.88
N VAL A 55 36.42 -34.29 15.42
CA VAL A 55 36.32 -33.94 16.82
C VAL A 55 35.47 -34.95 17.57
N TYR A 56 36.08 -35.59 18.56
CA TYR A 56 35.41 -36.52 19.46
C TYR A 56 35.20 -35.86 20.80
N CYS A 57 33.95 -35.53 21.11
CA CYS A 57 33.61 -34.77 22.30
C CYS A 57 32.21 -35.12 22.78
N THR A 58 32.11 -35.70 23.99
CA THR A 58 30.84 -36.19 24.54
C THR A 58 30.24 -35.27 25.62
N ASP A 59 31.03 -34.40 26.25
CA ASP A 59 30.63 -33.67 27.46
C ASP A 59 30.66 -32.13 27.34
N LYS A 60 31.13 -31.59 26.21
CA LYS A 60 31.20 -30.14 26.02
C LYS A 60 29.88 -29.58 25.48
N SER A 61 29.76 -28.27 25.56
CA SER A 61 28.63 -27.46 25.10
C SER A 61 28.96 -26.62 23.85
N TRP A 62 30.25 -26.39 23.59
CA TRP A 62 30.73 -25.58 22.47
C TRP A 62 32.13 -25.99 21.99
N ILE A 63 32.42 -25.70 20.73
CA ILE A 63 33.74 -25.80 20.12
C ILE A 63 34.11 -24.47 19.45
N GLU A 64 35.36 -24.06 19.60
CA GLU A 64 35.94 -22.92 18.89
C GLU A 64 37.13 -23.38 18.05
N LEU A 65 37.13 -23.01 16.77
CA LEU A 65 38.23 -23.17 15.84
C LEU A 65 38.83 -21.80 15.58
N LEU A 66 40.10 -21.60 15.88
CA LEU A 66 40.77 -20.31 15.73
C LEU A 66 42.15 -20.49 15.08
N GLU A 67 42.46 -19.67 14.08
CA GLU A 67 43.77 -19.66 13.40
C GLU A 67 44.18 -21.04 12.83
N LEU A 68 43.31 -21.64 12.02
CA LEU A 68 43.55 -22.93 11.36
C LEU A 68 43.66 -22.74 9.84
N PRO A 69 44.78 -22.18 9.34
CA PRO A 69 44.90 -21.70 7.96
C PRO A 69 44.81 -22.80 6.89
N PHE A 70 45.04 -24.07 7.25
CA PHE A 70 45.05 -25.18 6.31
C PHE A 70 43.84 -26.11 6.43
N LEU A 71 42.97 -25.90 7.42
CA LEU A 71 41.84 -26.79 7.67
C LEU A 71 40.82 -26.66 6.54
N GLN A 72 40.52 -27.78 5.87
CA GLN A 72 39.57 -27.86 4.75
C GLN A 72 38.28 -28.58 5.13
N SER A 73 38.31 -29.54 6.04
CA SER A 73 37.08 -30.18 6.53
C SER A 73 37.06 -30.39 8.04
N LEU A 74 35.88 -30.20 8.62
CA LEU A 74 35.57 -30.47 10.02
C LEU A 74 34.49 -31.55 10.09
N ASP A 75 34.74 -32.63 10.82
CA ASP A 75 33.72 -33.63 11.14
C ASP A 75 33.41 -33.60 12.65
N ILE A 76 32.15 -33.28 12.96
CA ILE A 76 31.59 -33.19 14.32
C ILE A 76 30.47 -34.20 14.55
N SER A 77 30.37 -35.23 13.69
CA SER A 77 29.41 -36.34 13.83
C SER A 77 29.42 -37.03 15.20
N SER A 78 30.55 -36.95 15.92
CA SER A 78 30.74 -37.58 17.24
C SER A 78 30.39 -36.65 18.42
N PHE A 79 29.71 -35.53 18.18
CA PHE A 79 29.18 -34.67 19.24
C PHE A 79 27.96 -35.31 19.89
N GLU A 80 28.02 -35.59 21.20
CA GLU A 80 26.88 -36.07 21.97
C GLU A 80 26.14 -34.94 22.71
N SER A 81 24.94 -35.28 23.21
CA SER A 81 23.75 -34.52 23.66
C SER A 81 23.83 -33.12 24.31
N GLY A 82 25.00 -32.51 24.53
CA GLY A 82 25.14 -31.17 25.13
C GLY A 82 25.68 -30.07 24.21
N SER A 83 26.39 -30.43 23.14
CA SER A 83 27.29 -29.53 22.42
C SER A 83 26.70 -28.96 21.13
N ARG A 84 26.12 -27.75 21.19
CA ARG A 84 25.41 -27.14 20.06
C ARG A 84 26.20 -26.07 19.34
N HIS A 85 27.11 -25.37 20.03
CA HIS A 85 27.74 -24.17 19.46
C HIS A 85 29.06 -24.47 18.77
N VAL A 86 29.22 -24.01 17.54
CA VAL A 86 30.46 -24.10 16.75
C VAL A 86 30.89 -22.70 16.36
N TYR A 87 32.03 -22.24 16.88
CA TYR A 87 32.65 -20.98 16.52
C TYR A 87 33.79 -21.24 15.55
N VAL A 88 33.79 -20.57 14.39
CA VAL A 88 34.86 -20.67 13.39
C VAL A 88 35.44 -19.29 13.16
N ARG A 89 36.74 -19.11 13.41
CA ARG A 89 37.44 -17.83 13.29
C ARG A 89 38.79 -18.00 12.59
N GLN A 90 39.05 -17.19 11.57
CA GLN A 90 40.33 -17.21 10.84
C GLN A 90 40.67 -18.62 10.30
N VAL A 91 39.68 -19.26 9.66
CA VAL A 91 39.82 -20.57 9.00
C VAL A 91 39.51 -20.41 7.49
N PRO A 92 40.42 -19.81 6.72
CA PRO A 92 40.16 -19.36 5.34
C PRO A 92 39.93 -20.50 4.33
N GLU A 93 40.51 -21.67 4.59
CA GLU A 93 40.49 -22.82 3.66
C GLU A 93 39.36 -23.83 3.94
N LEU A 94 38.51 -23.58 4.94
CA LEU A 94 37.44 -24.50 5.32
C LEU A 94 36.43 -24.64 4.17
N LYS A 95 36.09 -25.85 3.76
CA LYS A 95 35.14 -26.11 2.66
C LYS A 95 33.93 -26.89 3.13
N HIS A 96 34.09 -27.67 4.19
CA HIS A 96 33.09 -28.64 4.60
C HIS A 96 33.02 -28.77 6.13
N ILE A 97 31.80 -28.73 6.66
CA ILE A 97 31.49 -29.14 8.03
C ILE A 97 30.46 -30.26 7.95
N SER A 98 30.82 -31.46 8.40
CA SER A 98 29.95 -32.62 8.45
C SER A 98 29.40 -32.81 9.85
N ASN A 99 28.07 -32.87 9.95
CA ASN A 99 27.34 -33.22 11.15
C ASN A 99 26.29 -34.29 10.87
N THR A 100 26.69 -35.56 10.90
CA THR A 100 25.77 -36.68 10.67
C THR A 100 24.96 -37.07 11.91
N ASN A 101 25.12 -36.37 13.04
CA ASN A 101 24.31 -36.63 14.23
C ASN A 101 22.93 -35.96 14.10
N SER A 102 22.01 -36.32 15.00
CA SER A 102 20.68 -35.72 15.05
C SER A 102 20.62 -34.40 15.83
N LEU A 103 21.75 -33.88 16.29
CA LEU A 103 21.82 -32.70 17.14
C LEU A 103 21.90 -31.45 16.27
N SER A 104 20.97 -30.51 16.50
CA SER A 104 20.97 -29.24 15.78
C SER A 104 22.08 -28.31 16.25
N LEU A 105 22.85 -27.79 15.29
CA LEU A 105 23.97 -26.90 15.53
C LEU A 105 23.54 -25.43 15.59
N ILE A 106 24.31 -24.66 16.35
CA ILE A 106 24.33 -23.21 16.40
C ILE A 106 25.70 -22.77 15.90
N LEU A 107 25.75 -22.19 14.71
CA LEU A 107 27.00 -21.83 14.03
C LEU A 107 27.30 -20.34 14.20
N HIS A 108 28.55 -20.01 14.52
CA HIS A 108 29.06 -18.65 14.60
C HIS A 108 30.30 -18.54 13.72
N LEU A 109 30.15 -17.96 12.53
CA LEU A 109 31.12 -18.09 11.45
C LEU A 109 31.75 -16.74 11.09
N ASP A 110 33.02 -16.55 11.43
CA ASP A 110 33.82 -15.42 10.96
C ASP A 110 34.47 -15.78 9.61
N LEU A 111 33.92 -15.20 8.56
CA LEU A 111 34.28 -15.40 7.16
C LEU A 111 35.09 -14.23 6.60
N VAL A 112 35.67 -13.35 7.43
CA VAL A 112 36.42 -12.18 6.94
C VAL A 112 37.53 -12.57 5.96
N ASP A 113 38.31 -13.59 6.29
CA ASP A 113 39.41 -14.11 5.44
C ASP A 113 39.00 -15.29 4.56
N HIS A 114 37.77 -15.77 4.71
CA HIS A 114 37.25 -16.89 3.93
C HIS A 114 37.02 -16.43 2.49
N ARG A 115 37.36 -17.26 1.50
CA ARG A 115 37.20 -16.92 0.08
C ARG A 115 36.58 -18.04 -0.76
N GLN A 116 36.26 -19.16 -0.14
CA GLN A 116 35.74 -20.36 -0.81
C GLN A 116 34.29 -20.61 -0.39
N ALA A 117 33.62 -21.54 -1.07
CA ALA A 117 32.30 -21.97 -0.62
C ALA A 117 32.44 -22.95 0.56
N LEU A 118 31.61 -22.74 1.59
CA LEU A 118 31.52 -23.59 2.77
C LEU A 118 30.18 -24.32 2.78
N LEU A 119 30.22 -25.65 2.67
CA LEU A 119 29.07 -26.52 2.83
C LEU A 119 29.02 -27.07 4.26
N VAL A 120 27.90 -26.88 4.94
CA VAL A 120 27.59 -27.50 6.23
C VAL A 120 26.46 -28.49 6.03
N GLU A 121 26.68 -29.74 6.39
CA GLU A 121 25.70 -30.80 6.30
C GLU A 121 25.28 -31.26 7.69
N GLY A 122 23.96 -31.40 7.91
CA GLY A 122 23.38 -31.82 9.17
C GLY A 122 22.38 -30.83 9.74
N PRO A 123 21.71 -31.17 10.85
CA PRO A 123 20.72 -30.30 11.47
C PRO A 123 21.35 -28.98 11.97
N ILE A 124 20.81 -27.83 11.56
CA ILE A 124 21.28 -26.49 11.95
C ILE A 124 20.08 -25.70 12.48
N GLU A 125 20.10 -25.36 13.77
CA GLU A 125 19.06 -24.57 14.44
C GLU A 125 19.24 -23.07 14.14
N HIS A 126 20.48 -22.60 14.18
CA HIS A 126 20.83 -21.19 14.04
C HIS A 126 22.19 -21.05 13.37
N PHE A 127 22.36 -19.99 12.60
CA PHE A 127 23.69 -19.54 12.23
C PHE A 127 23.78 -18.02 12.20
N ASP A 128 24.90 -17.49 12.64
CA ASP A 128 25.35 -16.16 12.32
C ASP A 128 26.71 -16.20 11.63
N CYS A 129 26.91 -15.26 10.73
CA CYS A 129 28.17 -15.10 10.04
C CYS A 129 28.50 -13.62 9.86
N CYS A 130 29.79 -13.31 9.86
CA CYS A 130 30.32 -12.01 9.49
C CYS A 130 31.39 -12.15 8.41
N TRP A 131 31.54 -11.13 7.60
CA TRP A 131 32.55 -11.03 6.54
C TRP A 131 32.91 -9.56 6.35
N GLU A 132 33.89 -9.27 5.48
CA GLU A 132 34.43 -7.91 5.29
C GLU A 132 33.36 -6.84 5.00
N SER A 133 32.31 -7.20 4.26
CA SER A 133 31.26 -6.26 3.82
C SER A 133 29.93 -6.39 4.59
N GLY A 134 29.86 -7.20 5.66
CA GLY A 134 28.61 -7.37 6.39
C GLY A 134 28.56 -8.47 7.43
N HIS A 135 27.36 -8.66 7.95
CA HIS A 135 26.99 -9.76 8.83
C HIS A 135 25.56 -10.19 8.53
N TYR A 136 25.24 -11.43 8.87
CA TYR A 136 23.90 -11.99 8.74
C TYR A 136 23.65 -12.98 9.86
N SER A 137 22.42 -13.01 10.36
CA SER A 137 21.98 -13.97 11.36
C SER A 137 20.66 -14.58 10.91
N HIS A 138 20.60 -15.91 10.94
CA HIS A 138 19.45 -16.70 10.56
C HIS A 138 18.88 -17.41 11.77
N GLN A 139 17.62 -17.16 12.06
CA GLN A 139 16.87 -17.89 13.08
C GLN A 139 15.57 -18.40 12.46
N GLY A 140 15.56 -19.66 12.04
CA GLY A 140 14.39 -20.33 11.48
C GLY A 140 13.53 -20.97 12.56
N ASN A 141 12.24 -21.18 12.26
CA ASN A 141 11.34 -21.97 13.13
C ASN A 141 11.65 -23.48 13.06
N TYR A 142 12.33 -23.91 12.00
CA TYR A 142 12.68 -25.28 11.73
C TYR A 142 14.18 -25.37 11.47
N PRO A 143 14.85 -26.43 11.94
CA PRO A 143 16.25 -26.63 11.66
C PRO A 143 16.46 -26.90 10.17
N LEU A 144 17.55 -26.36 9.63
CA LEU A 144 18.00 -26.64 8.28
C LEU A 144 18.73 -27.99 8.25
N SER A 145 18.68 -28.69 7.12
CA SER A 145 19.49 -29.91 6.91
C SER A 145 20.83 -29.64 6.26
N GLN A 146 20.94 -28.51 5.54
CA GLN A 146 22.16 -28.08 4.87
C GLN A 146 22.23 -26.55 4.83
N LEU A 147 23.45 -26.03 4.95
CA LEU A 147 23.77 -24.61 4.76
C LEU A 147 24.93 -24.51 3.78
N LEU A 148 24.74 -23.76 2.69
CA LEU A 148 25.80 -23.43 1.75
C LEU A 148 26.08 -21.93 1.82
N LEU A 149 27.25 -21.56 2.31
CA LEU A 149 27.77 -20.20 2.27
C LEU A 149 28.67 -20.09 1.04
N CYS A 150 28.24 -19.33 0.04
CA CYS A 150 28.95 -19.27 -1.23
C CYS A 150 29.23 -17.80 -1.60
N PRO A 151 30.50 -17.38 -1.66
CA PRO A 151 30.85 -16.12 -2.27
C PRO A 151 30.33 -16.10 -3.71
N ILE A 152 29.69 -15.01 -4.11
CA ILE A 152 29.00 -14.88 -5.39
C ILE A 152 29.95 -15.09 -6.58
N GLU A 153 31.24 -14.81 -6.41
CA GLU A 153 32.30 -15.06 -7.38
C GLU A 153 32.41 -16.55 -7.74
N HIS A 154 32.03 -17.44 -6.81
CA HIS A 154 32.03 -18.90 -6.97
C HIS A 154 30.66 -19.48 -7.32
N TYR A 155 29.62 -18.65 -7.49
CA TYR A 155 28.27 -19.09 -7.82
C TYR A 155 28.22 -20.00 -9.06
N SER A 156 28.96 -19.65 -10.11
CA SER A 156 28.99 -20.42 -11.37
C SER A 156 29.55 -21.83 -11.19
N VAL A 157 30.55 -21.99 -10.32
CA VAL A 157 31.21 -23.28 -10.03
C VAL A 157 30.29 -24.18 -9.20
N HIS A 158 29.52 -23.61 -8.29
CA HIS A 158 28.63 -24.35 -7.38
C HIS A 158 27.17 -24.38 -7.84
N LYS A 159 26.87 -23.96 -9.07
CA LYS A 159 25.50 -23.86 -9.56
C LYS A 159 24.74 -25.19 -9.49
N GLU A 160 25.37 -26.29 -9.91
CA GLU A 160 24.73 -27.62 -9.87
C GLU A 160 24.39 -28.04 -8.44
N LEU A 161 25.28 -27.77 -7.49
CA LEU A 161 25.04 -28.02 -6.06
C LEU A 161 23.87 -27.17 -5.57
N ILE A 162 23.86 -25.87 -5.86
CA ILE A 162 22.79 -24.93 -5.46
C ILE A 162 21.43 -25.39 -6.01
N ASP A 163 21.37 -25.75 -7.29
CA ASP A 163 20.15 -26.19 -7.96
C ASP A 163 19.64 -27.54 -7.39
N SER A 164 20.53 -28.35 -6.77
CA SER A 164 20.18 -29.63 -6.13
C SER A 164 19.70 -29.53 -4.69
N LEU A 165 19.83 -28.36 -4.04
CA LEU A 165 19.43 -28.18 -2.63
C LEU A 165 17.91 -28.28 -2.44
N THR A 166 17.52 -28.83 -1.29
CA THR A 166 16.12 -29.10 -0.92
C THR A 166 15.50 -27.95 -0.11
N SER A 167 14.19 -28.00 0.12
CA SER A 167 13.43 -26.92 0.78
C SER A 167 13.78 -26.68 2.24
N ASP A 168 14.41 -27.65 2.89
CA ASP A 168 14.98 -27.59 4.24
C ASP A 168 16.45 -27.14 4.25
N SER A 169 17.02 -26.80 3.09
CA SER A 169 18.36 -26.21 2.98
C SER A 169 18.31 -24.68 2.91
N CYS A 170 19.45 -24.05 3.21
CA CYS A 170 19.68 -22.62 2.99
C CYS A 170 20.93 -22.40 2.15
N VAL A 171 20.84 -21.52 1.16
CA VAL A 171 22.00 -20.99 0.44
C VAL A 171 22.13 -19.50 0.73
N MET A 172 23.33 -19.10 1.15
CA MET A 172 23.68 -17.70 1.32
C MET A 172 24.72 -17.29 0.29
N LEU A 173 24.34 -16.35 -0.57
CA LEU A 173 25.19 -15.72 -1.55
C LEU A 173 25.63 -14.36 -1.03
N PHE A 174 26.92 -14.13 -0.97
CA PHE A 174 27.49 -12.88 -0.43
C PHE A 174 28.74 -12.48 -1.22
N THR A 175 29.26 -11.27 -1.02
CA THR A 175 30.46 -10.80 -1.73
C THR A 175 31.52 -10.28 -0.75
N HIS A 176 32.77 -10.58 -1.04
CA HIS A 176 33.92 -10.09 -0.27
C HIS A 176 34.47 -8.77 -0.78
N SER A 177 34.27 -8.44 -2.06
CA SER A 177 34.97 -7.32 -2.71
C SER A 177 34.18 -6.68 -3.83
N GLN A 178 34.61 -5.51 -4.31
CA GLN A 178 34.08 -4.88 -5.52
C GLN A 178 34.55 -5.58 -6.81
N ALA A 179 34.60 -6.90 -6.83
CA ALA A 179 34.83 -7.66 -8.06
C ALA A 179 33.75 -7.31 -9.10
N GLU A 180 34.00 -7.62 -10.38
CA GLU A 180 32.95 -7.54 -11.39
C GLU A 180 31.91 -8.62 -11.08
N LEU A 181 30.82 -8.21 -10.45
CA LEU A 181 29.76 -9.10 -10.01
C LEU A 181 28.67 -9.20 -11.06
N PRO A 182 27.90 -10.30 -11.07
CA PRO A 182 26.76 -10.40 -11.97
C PRO A 182 25.71 -9.34 -11.62
N ASN A 183 25.41 -8.47 -12.58
CA ASN A 183 24.27 -7.53 -12.47
C ASN A 183 22.92 -8.24 -12.52
N THR A 184 22.90 -9.51 -12.97
CA THR A 184 21.71 -10.35 -13.06
C THR A 184 21.98 -11.71 -12.45
N LEU A 185 21.15 -12.12 -11.50
CA LEU A 185 21.23 -13.43 -10.87
C LEU A 185 20.01 -14.28 -11.26
N ARG A 186 20.23 -15.56 -11.58
CA ARG A 186 19.18 -16.52 -11.90
C ARG A 186 19.30 -17.72 -10.97
N LEU A 187 18.28 -17.96 -10.15
CA LEU A 187 18.28 -19.03 -9.16
C LEU A 187 17.21 -20.06 -9.49
N ASN A 188 17.59 -21.33 -9.48
CA ASN A 188 16.71 -22.46 -9.74
C ASN A 188 16.90 -23.52 -8.65
N THR A 189 16.54 -23.16 -7.42
CA THR A 189 16.71 -24.01 -6.24
C THR A 189 15.42 -24.06 -5.43
N SER A 190 15.16 -25.19 -4.78
CA SER A 190 14.07 -25.29 -3.82
C SER A 190 14.48 -24.79 -2.43
N ALA A 191 15.76 -24.51 -2.19
CA ALA A 191 16.24 -24.02 -0.90
C ALA A 191 15.75 -22.60 -0.57
N THR A 192 15.85 -22.25 0.71
CA THR A 192 15.81 -20.85 1.14
C THR A 192 17.06 -20.13 0.63
N VAL A 193 16.88 -18.94 0.06
CA VAL A 193 17.98 -18.16 -0.50
C VAL A 193 18.15 -16.87 0.29
N VAL A 194 19.38 -16.59 0.71
CA VAL A 194 19.81 -15.30 1.25
C VAL A 194 20.83 -14.69 0.29
N ILE A 195 20.62 -13.46 -0.14
CA ILE A 195 21.54 -12.69 -0.98
C ILE A 195 21.95 -11.46 -0.19
N ALA A 196 23.23 -11.35 0.17
CA ALA A 196 23.71 -10.34 1.10
C ALA A 196 24.83 -9.47 0.51
N SER A 197 24.70 -8.16 0.70
CA SER A 197 25.71 -7.15 0.39
C SER A 197 26.20 -7.13 -1.06
N ILE A 198 25.36 -7.47 -2.05
CA ILE A 198 25.72 -7.43 -3.48
C ILE A 198 25.24 -6.12 -4.12
N PRO A 199 26.04 -5.04 -4.13
CA PRO A 199 25.58 -3.71 -4.53
C PRO A 199 25.18 -3.63 -5.99
N GLN A 200 25.91 -4.31 -6.89
CA GLN A 200 25.73 -4.24 -8.35
C GLN A 200 24.53 -5.06 -8.85
N LEU A 201 23.88 -5.84 -7.99
CA LEU A 201 22.76 -6.70 -8.40
C LEU A 201 21.56 -5.84 -8.80
N THR A 202 21.25 -5.81 -10.11
CA THR A 202 20.12 -5.02 -10.65
C THR A 202 18.88 -5.87 -10.91
N SER A 203 19.05 -7.14 -11.23
CA SER A 203 17.96 -8.04 -11.63
C SER A 203 18.09 -9.41 -10.99
N LEU A 204 17.00 -9.91 -10.41
CA LEU A 204 16.91 -11.24 -9.83
C LEU A 204 15.80 -12.04 -10.50
N TYR A 205 16.10 -13.25 -10.95
CA TYR A 205 15.12 -14.20 -11.45
C TYR A 205 15.18 -15.47 -10.59
N SER A 206 14.13 -15.77 -9.83
CA SER A 206 14.13 -16.86 -8.85
C SER A 206 12.99 -17.83 -9.05
N MET A 207 13.32 -19.11 -9.21
CA MET A 207 12.34 -20.21 -9.25
C MET A 207 12.44 -21.02 -7.97
N CYS A 208 11.98 -20.44 -6.86
CA CYS A 208 12.04 -21.05 -5.53
C CYS A 208 10.64 -21.52 -5.10
N ILE A 209 10.24 -22.70 -5.55
CA ILE A 209 8.89 -23.24 -5.29
C ILE A 209 8.72 -23.40 -3.77
N ASP A 210 7.72 -22.70 -3.21
CA ASP A 210 7.35 -22.71 -1.79
C ASP A 210 8.42 -22.26 -0.77
N SER A 211 9.56 -21.76 -1.23
CA SER A 211 10.65 -21.27 -0.37
C SER A 211 10.72 -19.74 -0.33
N SER A 212 11.65 -19.22 0.48
CA SER A 212 11.87 -17.78 0.65
C SER A 212 13.15 -17.30 -0.02
N VAL A 213 13.11 -16.05 -0.50
CA VAL A 213 14.27 -15.34 -1.04
C VAL A 213 14.42 -14.03 -0.28
N THR A 214 15.58 -13.82 0.34
CA THR A 214 15.84 -12.64 1.16
C THR A 214 17.02 -11.86 0.61
N LEU A 215 16.81 -10.60 0.28
CA LEU A 215 17.86 -9.68 -0.16
C LEU A 215 18.22 -8.74 0.98
N HIS A 216 19.49 -8.74 1.38
CA HIS A 216 20.05 -7.84 2.38
C HIS A 216 21.07 -6.91 1.74
N ASN A 217 20.92 -5.60 1.95
CA ASN A 217 21.88 -4.60 1.51
C ASN A 217 22.22 -4.69 0.00
N CYS A 218 21.20 -4.91 -0.83
CA CYS A 218 21.32 -4.89 -2.29
C CYS A 218 20.70 -3.59 -2.83
N PRO A 219 21.39 -2.43 -2.72
CA PRO A 219 20.82 -1.13 -3.03
C PRO A 219 20.38 -0.96 -4.48
N ASP A 220 21.06 -1.55 -5.46
CA ASP A 220 20.77 -1.28 -6.87
C ASP A 220 19.79 -2.26 -7.51
N ILE A 221 19.15 -3.14 -6.73
CA ILE A 221 18.12 -4.06 -7.24
C ILE A 221 16.94 -3.26 -7.79
N ARG A 222 16.65 -3.44 -9.07
CA ARG A 222 15.55 -2.78 -9.78
C ARG A 222 14.44 -3.72 -10.15
N GLU A 223 14.77 -4.98 -10.36
CA GLU A 223 13.83 -5.99 -10.77
C GLU A 223 14.04 -7.28 -9.99
N ALA A 224 12.97 -7.83 -9.44
CA ALA A 224 12.95 -9.21 -8.98
C ALA A 224 11.73 -9.91 -9.57
N GLN A 225 11.95 -11.00 -10.29
CA GLN A 225 10.91 -11.84 -10.86
C GLN A 225 11.03 -13.26 -10.36
N GLY A 226 9.91 -13.92 -10.10
CA GLY A 226 10.00 -15.31 -9.69
C GLY A 226 8.72 -15.96 -9.25
N ARG A 227 8.83 -17.16 -8.69
CA ARG A 227 7.76 -17.84 -8.00
C ARG A 227 8.28 -18.33 -6.67
N GLY A 228 7.54 -18.07 -5.59
CA GLY A 228 7.89 -18.58 -4.27
C GLY A 228 6.93 -18.20 -3.16
N GLY A 229 7.24 -18.65 -1.96
CA GLY A 229 6.48 -18.35 -0.76
C GLY A 229 6.67 -16.90 -0.35
N ILE A 230 7.92 -16.49 -0.12
CA ILE A 230 8.23 -15.17 0.42
C ILE A 230 9.38 -14.54 -0.37
N ILE A 231 9.28 -13.26 -0.70
CA ILE A 231 10.45 -12.45 -1.04
C ILE A 231 10.55 -11.28 -0.06
N ALA A 232 11.67 -11.21 0.64
CA ALA A 232 11.95 -10.22 1.65
C ALA A 232 13.12 -9.33 1.22
N LEU A 233 12.94 -8.01 1.28
CA LEU A 233 13.96 -7.03 0.96
C LEU A 233 14.29 -6.22 2.20
N HIS A 234 15.55 -6.28 2.62
CA HIS A 234 16.10 -5.56 3.75
C HIS A 234 17.08 -4.51 3.23
N GLN A 235 16.77 -3.23 3.45
CA GLN A 235 17.61 -2.10 3.03
C GLN A 235 18.04 -2.18 1.54
N SER A 236 17.13 -2.64 0.68
CA SER A 236 17.41 -2.94 -0.73
C SER A 236 16.47 -2.15 -1.68
N GLY A 237 16.90 -1.98 -2.93
CA GLY A 237 16.06 -1.45 -4.01
C GLY A 237 15.93 0.06 -4.12
N LYS A 238 17.00 0.81 -3.90
CA LYS A 238 16.99 2.28 -3.95
C LYS A 238 16.35 2.79 -5.25
N ASN A 239 15.54 3.83 -5.10
CA ASN A 239 14.80 4.50 -6.17
C ASN A 239 13.68 3.66 -6.80
N HIS A 240 13.96 2.68 -7.66
CA HIS A 240 12.92 1.98 -8.40
C HIS A 240 13.01 0.47 -8.22
N LEU A 241 11.89 -0.15 -7.84
CA LEU A 241 11.77 -1.59 -7.67
C LEU A 241 10.52 -2.12 -8.37
N SER A 242 10.71 -3.10 -9.25
CA SER A 242 9.66 -3.85 -9.94
C SER A 242 9.70 -5.32 -9.51
N LEU A 243 8.65 -5.75 -8.81
CA LEU A 243 8.45 -7.12 -8.34
C LEU A 243 7.45 -7.83 -9.26
N GLY A 244 7.95 -8.81 -10.01
CA GLY A 244 7.16 -9.63 -10.93
C GLY A 244 7.08 -11.10 -10.51
N GLY A 245 6.18 -11.83 -11.18
CA GLY A 245 5.93 -13.24 -10.90
C GLY A 245 4.98 -13.47 -9.71
N VAL A 246 4.89 -14.70 -9.22
CA VAL A 246 3.85 -15.15 -8.28
C VAL A 246 4.43 -15.37 -6.88
N TRP A 247 4.20 -14.41 -6.00
CA TRP A 247 4.66 -14.46 -4.60
C TRP A 247 3.49 -14.53 -3.63
N LYS A 248 3.54 -15.42 -2.62
CA LYS A 248 2.51 -15.37 -1.55
C LYS A 248 2.70 -14.10 -0.70
N THR A 249 3.93 -13.82 -0.30
CA THR A 249 4.25 -12.68 0.57
C THR A 249 5.43 -11.87 0.03
N LEU A 250 5.27 -10.56 0.03
CA LEU A 250 6.35 -9.58 -0.17
C LEU A 250 6.63 -8.90 1.18
N GLU A 251 7.89 -8.80 1.60
CA GLU A 251 8.27 -8.04 2.79
C GLU A 251 9.29 -6.95 2.43
N LEU A 252 9.01 -5.71 2.83
CA LEU A 252 9.95 -4.59 2.73
C LEU A 252 10.33 -4.13 4.13
N VAL A 253 11.61 -4.28 4.46
CA VAL A 253 12.17 -3.98 5.78
C VAL A 253 13.22 -2.87 5.65
N SER A 254 12.93 -1.71 6.24
CA SER A 254 13.79 -0.53 6.18
C SER A 254 14.23 -0.14 4.76
N CYS A 255 13.33 -0.26 3.78
CA CYS A 255 13.60 0.06 2.37
C CYS A 255 13.19 1.50 2.02
N LYS A 256 14.01 2.22 1.25
CA LYS A 256 13.72 3.58 0.79
C LYS A 256 13.53 3.59 -0.73
N LEU A 257 12.29 3.54 -1.17
CA LEU A 257 11.89 3.42 -2.57
C LEU A 257 11.24 4.73 -3.05
N TYR A 258 11.64 5.22 -4.22
CA TYR A 258 10.89 6.27 -4.90
C TYR A 258 9.68 5.68 -5.64
N ARG A 259 9.85 4.53 -6.31
CA ARG A 259 8.80 3.87 -7.09
C ARG A 259 8.81 2.36 -6.90
N LEU A 260 7.72 1.81 -6.35
CA LEU A 260 7.45 0.39 -6.24
C LEU A 260 6.42 -0.04 -7.29
N THR A 261 6.63 -1.17 -7.96
CA THR A 261 5.65 -1.79 -8.85
C THR A 261 5.56 -3.27 -8.50
N ILE A 262 4.38 -3.72 -8.12
CA ILE A 262 4.07 -5.13 -7.87
C ILE A 262 3.17 -5.58 -9.01
N LYS A 263 3.52 -6.70 -9.66
CA LYS A 263 2.65 -7.31 -10.68
C LYS A 263 1.66 -8.27 -10.04
N GLU A 264 2.11 -9.10 -9.11
CA GLU A 264 1.29 -10.12 -8.48
C GLU A 264 1.86 -10.53 -7.11
N ALA A 265 1.02 -10.47 -6.07
CA ALA A 265 1.30 -11.01 -4.74
C ALA A 265 -0.01 -11.20 -3.94
N GLU A 266 -0.02 -12.05 -2.91
CA GLU A 266 -1.18 -12.09 -1.99
C GLU A 266 -1.06 -11.03 -0.89
N LYS A 267 0.15 -10.83 -0.34
CA LYS A 267 0.42 -9.93 0.79
C LYS A 267 1.64 -9.06 0.58
N LEU A 268 1.59 -7.83 1.09
CA LEU A 268 2.71 -6.90 1.20
C LEU A 268 2.87 -6.47 2.66
N TYR A 269 3.98 -6.82 3.29
CA TYR A 269 4.38 -6.36 4.63
C TYR A 269 5.37 -5.22 4.52
N LEU A 270 5.11 -4.15 5.25
CA LEU A 270 6.02 -3.01 5.40
C LEU A 270 6.46 -2.94 6.86
N ARG A 271 7.77 -3.05 7.10
CA ARG A 271 8.37 -3.06 8.44
C ARG A 271 9.56 -2.11 8.52
N GLY A 272 9.90 -1.71 9.74
CA GLY A 272 11.03 -0.82 10.02
C GLY A 272 10.84 0.60 9.48
N LEU A 273 11.95 1.27 9.11
CA LEU A 273 11.95 2.61 8.53
C LEU A 273 11.80 2.54 7.00
N SER A 274 10.76 1.85 6.53
CA SER A 274 10.46 1.77 5.11
C SER A 274 9.70 3.01 4.64
N SER A 275 10.13 3.61 3.54
CA SER A 275 9.46 4.71 2.86
C SER A 275 9.31 4.39 1.38
N VAL A 276 8.10 4.51 0.85
CA VAL A 276 7.82 4.42 -0.59
C VAL A 276 7.21 5.76 -1.01
N GLU A 277 7.54 6.34 -2.17
CA GLU A 277 6.91 7.60 -2.61
C GLU A 277 5.80 7.37 -3.64
N HIS A 278 5.98 6.41 -4.55
CA HIS A 278 5.00 6.01 -5.55
C HIS A 278 4.89 4.50 -5.57
N ALA A 279 3.67 3.95 -5.51
CA ALA A 279 3.45 2.50 -5.54
C ALA A 279 2.36 2.13 -6.54
N HIS A 280 2.64 1.14 -7.39
CA HIS A 280 1.64 0.44 -8.19
C HIS A 280 1.47 -0.95 -7.61
N VAL A 281 0.43 -1.14 -6.80
CA VAL A 281 0.10 -2.40 -6.13
C VAL A 281 -1.27 -2.86 -6.65
N PRO A 282 -1.42 -4.11 -7.13
CA PRO A 282 -2.71 -4.61 -7.60
C PRO A 282 -3.77 -4.58 -6.49
N ASP A 283 -5.02 -4.36 -6.88
CA ASP A 283 -6.13 -4.12 -5.94
C ASP A 283 -6.44 -5.31 -5.01
N TYR A 284 -6.00 -6.53 -5.38
CA TYR A 284 -6.20 -7.75 -4.59
C TYR A 284 -5.10 -8.01 -3.56
N VAL A 285 -3.99 -7.25 -3.58
CA VAL A 285 -2.88 -7.48 -2.64
C VAL A 285 -3.23 -6.92 -1.27
N ARG A 286 -3.15 -7.75 -0.23
CA ARG A 286 -3.37 -7.32 1.15
C ARG A 286 -2.13 -6.63 1.71
N VAL A 287 -2.23 -5.33 1.99
CA VAL A 287 -1.13 -4.55 2.58
C VAL A 287 -1.22 -4.54 4.11
N ILE A 288 -0.12 -4.87 4.79
CA ILE A 288 0.03 -4.85 6.25
C ILE A 288 1.16 -3.89 6.59
N ASN A 289 0.85 -2.76 7.25
CA ASN A 289 1.84 -1.76 7.63
C ASN A 289 2.14 -1.79 9.13
N GLU A 290 3.37 -2.10 9.49
CA GLU A 290 3.91 -2.10 10.86
C GLU A 290 5.03 -1.04 11.04
N THR A 291 5.19 -0.11 10.10
CA THR A 291 6.22 0.94 10.13
C THR A 291 5.86 2.10 11.07
N THR A 292 6.89 2.76 11.63
CA THR A 292 6.74 3.80 12.67
C THR A 292 6.74 5.24 12.16
N ASN A 293 7.10 5.53 10.90
CA ASN A 293 7.13 6.91 10.38
C ASN A 293 7.07 7.03 8.84
N HIS A 294 6.40 8.12 8.39
CA HIS A 294 6.49 8.80 7.09
C HIS A 294 6.16 7.97 5.84
N PHE A 295 4.86 7.76 5.65
CA PHE A 295 4.29 7.59 4.31
C PHE A 295 3.59 8.91 3.95
N SER A 296 3.84 9.44 2.74
CA SER A 296 2.91 10.44 2.22
C SER A 296 1.54 9.75 2.09
N ALA A 297 0.46 10.51 2.26
CA ALA A 297 -0.90 9.98 2.10
C ALA A 297 -1.16 9.38 0.69
N ASP A 298 -0.21 9.55 -0.24
CA ASP A 298 -0.26 9.13 -1.65
C ASP A 298 0.33 7.72 -1.91
N VAL A 299 0.84 7.03 -0.88
CA VAL A 299 1.70 5.84 -1.03
C VAL A 299 0.99 4.51 -0.73
N PHE A 300 -0.08 4.54 0.05
CA PHE A 300 -0.95 3.37 0.16
C PHE A 300 -1.71 3.19 -1.14
N PRO A 301 -2.17 1.97 -1.50
CA PRO A 301 -3.12 1.83 -2.59
C PRO A 301 -4.20 2.86 -2.31
N GLU A 302 -4.32 3.84 -3.21
CA GLU A 302 -5.36 4.84 -3.11
C GLU A 302 -6.63 4.08 -2.79
N VAL A 303 -7.29 4.44 -1.68
CA VAL A 303 -8.52 3.80 -1.24
C VAL A 303 -9.38 3.65 -2.48
N ASN A 304 -9.54 2.43 -2.97
CA ASN A 304 -10.21 2.18 -4.24
C ASN A 304 -11.67 1.85 -3.96
N GLU A 305 -12.48 1.77 -5.01
CA GLU A 305 -13.90 1.45 -4.87
C GLU A 305 -14.11 0.13 -4.11
N ALA A 306 -13.34 -0.91 -4.43
CA ALA A 306 -13.46 -2.22 -3.80
C ALA A 306 -13.21 -2.17 -2.28
N THR A 307 -12.17 -1.45 -1.84
CA THR A 307 -11.85 -1.27 -0.42
C THR A 307 -12.97 -0.55 0.31
N LEU A 308 -13.52 0.51 -0.31
CA LEU A 308 -14.63 1.27 0.24
C LEU A 308 -15.90 0.42 0.36
N LEU A 309 -16.21 -0.39 -0.65
CA LEU A 309 -17.36 -1.30 -0.63
C LEU A 309 -17.21 -2.38 0.44
N GLN A 310 -16.03 -2.99 0.57
CA GLN A 310 -15.76 -3.99 1.62
C GLN A 310 -15.91 -3.41 3.02
N LEU A 311 -15.37 -2.21 3.27
CA LEU A 311 -15.52 -1.53 4.56
C LEU A 311 -16.98 -1.15 4.84
N TYR A 312 -17.73 -0.80 3.80
CA TYR A 312 -19.15 -0.52 3.92
C TYR A 312 -19.98 -1.78 4.21
N ASP A 313 -19.68 -2.90 3.56
CA ASP A 313 -20.33 -4.19 3.84
C ASP A 313 -20.02 -4.65 5.27
N PHE A 314 -18.77 -4.48 5.73
CA PHE A 314 -18.40 -4.72 7.12
C PHE A 314 -19.20 -3.85 8.09
N PHE A 315 -19.34 -2.55 7.80
CA PHE A 315 -20.19 -1.66 8.59
C PHE A 315 -21.65 -2.11 8.63
N ARG A 316 -22.22 -2.54 7.50
CA ARG A 316 -23.62 -2.99 7.42
C ARG A 316 -23.89 -4.30 8.16
N GLN A 317 -22.90 -5.20 8.20
CA GLN A 317 -23.02 -6.50 8.84
C GLN A 317 -22.65 -6.48 10.33
N ALA A 318 -21.95 -5.43 10.79
CA ALA A 318 -21.51 -5.29 12.16
C ALA A 318 -22.70 -5.14 13.14
N SER A 319 -22.53 -5.68 14.35
CA SER A 319 -23.44 -5.44 15.48
C SER A 319 -23.43 -3.96 15.89
N ASN A 320 -24.45 -3.50 16.63
CA ASN A 320 -24.55 -2.08 17.04
C ASN A 320 -23.31 -1.58 17.79
N GLU A 321 -22.66 -2.43 18.60
CA GLU A 321 -21.44 -2.08 19.32
C GLU A 321 -20.21 -1.99 18.39
N GLU A 322 -20.11 -2.89 17.40
CA GLU A 322 -19.01 -2.92 16.44
C GLU A 322 -19.15 -1.87 15.33
N GLN A 323 -20.38 -1.42 15.05
CA GLN A 323 -20.66 -0.40 14.04
C GLN A 323 -19.90 0.90 14.30
N GLN A 324 -19.70 1.30 15.56
CA GLN A 324 -18.88 2.47 15.89
C GLN A 324 -17.42 2.32 15.42
N ARG A 325 -16.83 1.14 15.59
CA ARG A 325 -15.47 0.90 15.11
C ARG A 325 -15.43 0.83 13.59
N ALA A 326 -16.38 0.13 12.98
CA ALA A 326 -16.47 -0.03 11.54
C ALA A 326 -16.65 1.33 10.82
N ILE A 327 -17.51 2.21 11.34
CA ILE A 327 -17.73 3.52 10.75
C ILE A 327 -16.49 4.42 10.85
N HIS A 328 -15.73 4.36 11.95
CA HIS A 328 -14.49 5.12 12.08
C HIS A 328 -13.43 4.67 11.07
N LEU A 329 -13.33 3.37 10.81
CA LEU A 329 -12.45 2.83 9.77
C LEU A 329 -12.89 3.27 8.37
N LEU A 330 -14.17 3.14 8.06
CA LEU A 330 -14.74 3.54 6.77
C LEU A 330 -14.58 5.04 6.50
N LEU A 331 -14.97 5.89 7.45
CA LEU A 331 -14.83 7.34 7.33
C LEU A 331 -13.37 7.79 7.30
N GLY A 332 -12.49 7.08 8.00
CA GLY A 332 -11.04 7.27 7.94
C GLY A 332 -10.41 6.88 6.61
N ALA A 333 -10.99 5.89 5.91
CA ALA A 333 -10.59 5.55 4.55
C ALA A 333 -11.13 6.57 3.55
N ILE A 334 -12.41 6.96 3.68
CA ILE A 334 -13.02 7.99 2.84
C ILE A 334 -12.24 9.31 2.94
N SER A 335 -11.84 9.75 4.13
CA SER A 335 -11.12 11.02 4.31
C SER A 335 -9.77 11.08 3.59
N LYS A 336 -9.21 9.91 3.21
CA LYS A 336 -7.96 9.76 2.47
C LYS A 336 -8.16 9.58 0.96
N ALA A 337 -9.40 9.51 0.48
CA ALA A 337 -9.69 9.40 -0.95
C ALA A 337 -9.22 10.66 -1.71
N SER A 338 -8.48 10.48 -2.80
CA SER A 338 -7.94 11.58 -3.63
C SER A 338 -8.28 11.47 -5.12
N ARG A 339 -8.37 10.24 -5.68
CA ARG A 339 -8.84 9.98 -7.05
C ARG A 339 -10.28 10.44 -7.29
N ARG A 340 -10.57 11.00 -8.48
CA ARG A 340 -11.92 11.44 -8.87
C ARG A 340 -12.97 10.32 -8.75
N SER A 341 -12.64 9.11 -9.20
CA SER A 341 -13.53 7.95 -9.10
C SER A 341 -13.78 7.56 -7.65
N THR A 342 -12.74 7.41 -6.84
CA THR A 342 -12.89 7.14 -5.40
C THR A 342 -13.69 8.22 -4.69
N LEU A 343 -13.48 9.50 -5.02
CA LEU A 343 -14.26 10.61 -4.46
C LEU A 343 -15.75 10.50 -4.80
N TYR A 344 -16.12 10.05 -5.99
CA TYR A 344 -17.50 9.71 -6.34
C TYR A 344 -18.05 8.62 -5.41
N HIS A 345 -17.36 7.48 -5.29
CA HIS A 345 -17.80 6.37 -4.43
C HIS A 345 -17.86 6.78 -2.96
N SER A 346 -16.91 7.58 -2.50
CA SER A 346 -16.87 8.16 -1.17
C SER A 346 -18.16 8.94 -0.87
N VAL A 347 -18.55 9.86 -1.75
CA VAL A 347 -19.78 10.63 -1.59
C VAL A 347 -21.01 9.72 -1.62
N LYS A 348 -21.03 8.71 -2.48
CA LYS A 348 -22.11 7.71 -2.56
C LYS A 348 -22.26 6.91 -1.27
N LEU A 349 -21.15 6.52 -0.65
CA LEU A 349 -21.18 5.82 0.63
C LEU A 349 -21.57 6.74 1.78
N LEU A 350 -21.07 7.97 1.82
CA LEU A 350 -21.51 8.96 2.81
C LEU A 350 -23.03 9.17 2.74
N HIS A 351 -23.60 9.25 1.53
CA HIS A 351 -25.04 9.30 1.32
C HIS A 351 -25.75 8.05 1.83
N ALA A 352 -25.28 6.86 1.45
CA ALA A 352 -25.89 5.60 1.84
C ALA A 352 -25.85 5.35 3.36
N ILE A 353 -24.78 5.78 4.05
CA ILE A 353 -24.68 5.73 5.51
C ILE A 353 -25.71 6.69 6.13
N ALA A 354 -25.77 7.93 5.63
CA ALA A 354 -26.73 8.92 6.12
C ALA A 354 -28.18 8.47 5.88
N GLU A 355 -28.50 7.77 4.79
CA GLU A 355 -29.86 7.23 4.57
C GLU A 355 -30.26 6.21 5.65
N GLN A 356 -29.30 5.42 6.16
CA GLN A 356 -29.55 4.35 7.12
C GLN A 356 -29.66 4.84 8.57
N THR A 357 -28.90 5.86 8.95
CA THR A 357 -28.84 6.33 10.34
C THR A 357 -28.44 7.80 10.41
N ASP A 358 -28.94 8.51 11.43
CA ASP A 358 -28.59 9.89 11.76
C ASP A 358 -27.48 10.00 12.82
N VAL A 359 -27.15 8.89 13.49
CA VAL A 359 -26.16 8.82 14.58
C VAL A 359 -24.79 9.36 14.16
N PHE A 360 -24.42 9.14 12.89
CA PHE A 360 -23.10 9.51 12.37
C PHE A 360 -23.08 10.81 11.56
N ASP A 361 -24.18 11.57 11.50
CA ASP A 361 -24.31 12.78 10.67
C ASP A 361 -23.17 13.79 10.90
N SER A 362 -22.75 13.98 12.16
CA SER A 362 -21.65 14.90 12.50
C SER A 362 -20.30 14.45 11.94
N LEU A 363 -20.02 13.15 12.00
CA LEU A 363 -18.80 12.55 11.45
C LEU A 363 -18.82 12.58 9.92
N ILE A 364 -19.96 12.26 9.30
CA ILE A 364 -20.17 12.35 7.84
C ILE A 364 -19.87 13.76 7.34
N VAL A 365 -20.38 14.79 8.04
CA VAL A 365 -20.08 16.18 7.66
C VAL A 365 -18.59 16.50 7.79
N GLN A 366 -17.94 16.08 8.87
CA GLN A 366 -16.51 16.30 9.06
C GLN A 366 -15.68 15.63 7.95
N THR A 367 -15.97 14.37 7.66
CA THR A 367 -15.31 13.60 6.61
C THR A 367 -15.57 14.18 5.21
N ARG A 368 -16.79 14.64 4.93
CA ARG A 368 -17.08 15.33 3.67
C ARG A 368 -16.23 16.59 3.52
N LYS A 369 -16.04 17.37 4.60
CA LYS A 369 -15.19 18.58 4.56
C LYS A 369 -13.72 18.26 4.29
N THR A 370 -13.21 17.11 4.74
CA THR A 370 -11.80 16.73 4.51
C THR A 370 -11.56 16.31 3.07
N ILE A 371 -12.51 15.64 2.42
CA ILE A 371 -12.33 15.19 1.03
C ILE A 371 -12.51 16.33 0.03
N LEU A 372 -13.30 17.37 0.33
CA LEU A 372 -13.52 18.51 -0.57
C LEU A 372 -12.24 19.36 -0.73
N PRO A 373 -11.60 19.43 -1.92
CA PRO A 373 -10.46 20.30 -2.14
C PRO A 373 -10.88 21.76 -2.01
N LYS A 374 -10.01 22.57 -1.40
CA LYS A 374 -10.19 24.03 -1.33
C LYS A 374 -10.20 24.70 -2.71
N THR A 375 -9.69 24.03 -3.76
CA THR A 375 -9.40 24.64 -5.07
C THR A 375 -10.16 24.04 -6.27
N GLY A 376 -11.19 23.23 -6.03
CA GLY A 376 -12.18 22.89 -7.07
C GLY A 376 -12.43 21.40 -7.25
N TRP A 377 -13.53 20.93 -6.67
CA TRP A 377 -14.03 19.56 -6.82
C TRP A 377 -14.38 19.21 -8.28
N GLN A 378 -13.94 18.04 -8.76
CA GLN A 378 -14.30 17.48 -10.07
C GLN A 378 -14.51 15.96 -9.95
N PHE A 379 -15.75 15.50 -10.14
CA PHE A 379 -16.08 14.09 -10.38
C PHE A 379 -15.54 13.63 -11.75
N PRO A 380 -15.46 12.31 -12.03
CA PRO A 380 -15.16 11.79 -13.37
C PRO A 380 -16.17 12.32 -14.40
N ASP A 381 -15.75 12.55 -15.65
CA ASP A 381 -16.57 13.23 -16.65
C ASP A 381 -17.85 12.44 -17.01
N ASP A 382 -17.76 11.12 -17.01
CA ASP A 382 -18.86 10.17 -17.21
C ASP A 382 -19.84 10.13 -16.02
N LEU A 383 -19.33 10.30 -14.80
CA LEU A 383 -20.11 10.24 -13.55
C LEU A 383 -20.45 11.62 -12.98
N VAL A 384 -20.13 12.71 -13.67
CA VAL A 384 -20.20 14.07 -13.12
C VAL A 384 -21.61 14.44 -12.65
N ASN A 385 -22.63 14.06 -13.42
CA ASN A 385 -24.02 14.36 -13.10
C ASN A 385 -24.50 13.57 -11.89
N GLU A 386 -24.18 12.29 -11.83
CA GLU A 386 -24.55 11.40 -10.72
C GLU A 386 -23.83 11.80 -9.42
N GLY A 387 -22.55 12.16 -9.52
CA GLY A 387 -21.77 12.65 -8.39
C GLY A 387 -22.38 13.90 -7.77
N TRP A 388 -22.70 14.90 -8.60
CA TRP A 388 -23.36 16.12 -8.10
C TRP A 388 -24.74 15.85 -7.51
N GLN A 389 -25.54 14.98 -8.14
CA GLN A 389 -26.86 14.61 -7.61
C GLN A 389 -26.75 13.93 -6.25
N THR A 390 -25.83 12.97 -6.11
CA THR A 390 -25.61 12.24 -4.86
C THR A 390 -25.10 13.17 -3.75
N ASP A 391 -24.16 14.06 -4.06
CA ASP A 391 -23.63 15.03 -3.09
C ASP A 391 -24.70 16.03 -2.61
N VAL A 392 -25.54 16.50 -3.53
CA VAL A 392 -26.66 17.40 -3.21
C VAL A 392 -27.73 16.67 -2.38
N LYS A 393 -28.05 15.41 -2.70
CA LYS A 393 -28.97 14.60 -1.90
C LYS A 393 -28.47 14.43 -0.47
N LEU A 394 -27.19 14.08 -0.31
CA LEU A 394 -26.52 14.02 0.99
C LEU A 394 -26.65 15.35 1.74
N TRP A 395 -26.44 16.48 1.08
CA TRP A 395 -26.65 17.77 1.71
C TRP A 395 -28.08 18.01 2.18
N PHE A 396 -29.08 17.77 1.33
CA PHE A 396 -30.48 17.97 1.70
C PHE A 396 -30.90 17.06 2.86
N LEU A 397 -30.43 15.80 2.85
CA LEU A 397 -30.68 14.85 3.91
C LEU A 397 -30.10 15.33 5.25
N LEU A 398 -28.82 15.72 5.26
CA LEU A 398 -28.16 16.25 6.44
C LEU A 398 -28.75 17.59 6.89
N LYS A 399 -29.19 18.44 5.95
CA LYS A 399 -29.83 19.74 6.25
C LYS A 399 -31.11 19.56 7.06
N GLN A 400 -31.90 18.52 6.76
CA GLN A 400 -33.15 18.24 7.45
C GLN A 400 -32.95 17.76 8.88
N ARG A 401 -31.87 16.99 9.12
CA ARG A 401 -31.60 16.35 10.42
C ARG A 401 -30.70 17.18 11.32
N VAL A 402 -29.69 17.84 10.75
CA VAL A 402 -28.71 18.63 11.48
C VAL A 402 -29.10 20.12 11.45
N TRP A 403 -29.84 20.56 12.46
CA TRP A 403 -30.26 21.97 12.62
C TRP A 403 -29.14 22.97 12.99
N LYS A 404 -27.87 22.54 13.00
CA LYS A 404 -26.75 23.45 13.26
C LYS A 404 -26.59 24.41 12.07
N LEU A 405 -27.14 25.62 12.22
CA LEU A 405 -27.10 26.73 11.27
C LEU A 405 -25.73 26.93 10.60
N ALA A 406 -24.63 26.78 11.36
CA ALA A 406 -23.26 26.95 10.86
C ALA A 406 -22.83 25.87 9.84
N LEU A 407 -23.32 24.63 9.98
CA LEU A 407 -22.99 23.54 9.05
C LEU A 407 -23.76 23.72 7.73
N ASN A 408 -25.04 24.09 7.81
CA ASN A 408 -25.86 24.42 6.65
C ASN A 408 -25.29 25.60 5.84
N ALA A 409 -24.80 26.65 6.50
CA ALA A 409 -24.18 27.78 5.82
C ALA A 409 -22.93 27.37 5.01
N SER A 410 -22.14 26.42 5.51
CA SER A 410 -20.93 25.96 4.81
C SER A 410 -21.23 25.14 3.55
N PHE A 411 -22.21 24.23 3.62
CA PHE A 411 -22.65 23.44 2.45
C PHE A 411 -23.32 24.33 1.42
N GLU A 412 -24.20 25.21 1.87
CA GLU A 412 -24.88 26.13 0.99
C GLU A 412 -23.87 26.99 0.25
N THR A 413 -22.92 27.62 0.97
CA THR A 413 -21.85 28.42 0.35
C THR A 413 -21.08 27.62 -0.71
N TYR A 414 -20.75 26.35 -0.42
CA TYR A 414 -20.05 25.47 -1.35
C TYR A 414 -20.84 25.21 -2.64
N PHE A 415 -22.09 24.74 -2.56
CA PHE A 415 -22.87 24.46 -3.78
C PHE A 415 -23.19 25.73 -4.55
N PHE A 416 -23.44 26.83 -3.85
CA PHE A 416 -23.69 28.11 -4.48
C PHE A 416 -22.43 28.66 -5.16
N HIS A 417 -21.23 28.42 -4.62
CA HIS A 417 -19.96 28.73 -5.30
C HIS A 417 -19.79 27.89 -6.58
N HIS A 418 -20.14 26.60 -6.53
CA HIS A 418 -20.05 25.69 -7.66
C HIS A 418 -21.25 25.70 -8.60
N ALA A 419 -22.29 26.49 -8.33
CA ALA A 419 -23.48 26.59 -9.17
C ALA A 419 -23.18 27.20 -10.55
N SER A 420 -22.00 27.76 -10.80
CA SER A 420 -21.52 28.07 -12.15
C SER A 420 -21.28 26.82 -13.01
N LYS A 421 -21.17 25.63 -12.39
CA LYS A 421 -21.14 24.35 -13.09
C LYS A 421 -22.57 23.88 -13.36
N PRO A 422 -22.95 23.62 -14.63
CA PRO A 422 -24.33 23.30 -15.01
C PRO A 422 -24.88 22.04 -14.33
N SER A 423 -24.05 21.01 -14.17
CA SER A 423 -24.42 19.77 -13.48
C SER A 423 -24.71 20.00 -11.99
N CYS A 424 -23.93 20.84 -11.31
CA CYS A 424 -24.17 21.23 -9.92
C CYS A 424 -25.45 22.06 -9.80
N PHE A 425 -25.62 23.06 -10.66
CA PHE A 425 -26.84 23.88 -10.71
C PHE A 425 -28.10 23.03 -10.89
N TYR A 426 -28.08 22.14 -11.89
CA TYR A 426 -29.19 21.24 -12.16
C TYR A 426 -29.48 20.31 -10.98
N ALA A 427 -28.44 19.71 -10.36
CA ALA A 427 -28.60 18.86 -9.20
C ALA A 427 -29.27 19.59 -8.02
N VAL A 428 -28.79 20.80 -7.67
CA VAL A 428 -29.39 21.62 -6.60
C VAL A 428 -30.82 22.00 -6.92
N LEU A 429 -31.08 22.48 -8.15
CA LEU A 429 -32.42 22.87 -8.57
C LEU A 429 -33.40 21.69 -8.55
N ASN A 430 -32.99 20.55 -9.10
CA ASN A 430 -33.83 19.36 -9.15
C ASN A 430 -34.18 18.86 -7.74
N GLN A 431 -33.19 18.77 -6.86
CA GLN A 431 -33.42 18.35 -5.48
C GLN A 431 -34.29 19.35 -4.72
N ALA A 432 -34.06 20.66 -4.88
CA ALA A 432 -34.88 21.68 -4.23
C ALA A 432 -36.35 21.62 -4.67
N ILE A 433 -36.61 21.37 -5.95
CA ILE A 433 -37.97 21.16 -6.48
C ILE A 433 -38.60 19.88 -5.89
N GLU A 434 -37.85 18.78 -5.83
CA GLU A 434 -38.33 17.51 -5.25
C GLU A 434 -38.71 17.64 -3.78
N MET A 435 -37.94 18.41 -3.02
CA MET A 435 -38.16 18.67 -1.59
C MET A 435 -39.13 19.84 -1.33
N ASN A 436 -39.68 20.46 -2.37
CA ASN A 436 -40.51 21.67 -2.30
C ASN A 436 -39.85 22.85 -1.53
N ASP A 437 -38.52 22.96 -1.58
CA ASP A 437 -37.75 24.03 -0.93
C ASP A 437 -37.68 25.27 -1.84
N GLU A 438 -38.79 26.02 -1.88
CA GLU A 438 -38.92 27.21 -2.69
C GLU A 438 -37.89 28.32 -2.37
N VAL A 439 -37.38 28.33 -1.13
CA VAL A 439 -36.36 29.31 -0.72
C VAL A 439 -35.06 29.06 -1.47
N ILE A 440 -34.62 27.80 -1.55
CA ILE A 440 -33.43 27.43 -2.34
C ILE A 440 -33.69 27.64 -3.83
N VAL A 441 -34.85 27.20 -4.35
CA VAL A 441 -35.21 27.38 -5.78
C VAL A 441 -35.10 28.86 -6.16
N ARG A 442 -35.72 29.75 -5.40
CA ARG A 442 -35.69 31.20 -5.67
C ARG A 442 -34.28 31.76 -5.55
N ARG A 443 -33.51 31.34 -4.54
CA ARG A 443 -32.16 31.84 -4.28
C ARG A 443 -31.20 31.46 -5.41
N ILE A 444 -31.21 30.21 -5.86
CA ILE A 444 -30.31 29.74 -6.93
C ILE A 444 -30.68 30.36 -8.28
N LEU A 445 -31.96 30.44 -8.61
CA LEU A 445 -32.41 31.03 -9.87
C LEU A 445 -32.15 32.54 -9.95
N ARG A 446 -32.32 33.29 -8.84
CA ARG A 446 -31.96 34.72 -8.80
C ARG A 446 -30.46 34.96 -9.05
N ARG A 447 -29.61 34.01 -8.68
CA ARG A 447 -28.16 34.10 -8.89
C ARG A 447 -27.77 33.90 -10.35
N VAL A 448 -28.48 33.01 -11.04
CA VAL A 448 -28.28 32.77 -12.48
C VAL A 448 -28.85 33.89 -13.33
N THR A 449 -30.06 34.36 -13.00
CA THR A 449 -30.77 35.40 -13.77
C THR A 449 -30.23 36.82 -13.54
N GLY A 450 -29.20 37.00 -12.71
CA GLY A 450 -28.68 38.31 -12.33
C GLY A 450 -29.66 39.18 -11.52
N LEU A 451 -30.74 38.59 -11.00
CA LEU A 451 -31.72 39.26 -10.14
C LEU A 451 -31.25 39.36 -8.67
N SER A 452 -30.07 38.84 -8.35
CA SER A 452 -29.47 38.91 -7.02
C SER A 452 -28.40 40.00 -6.92
N LYS A 453 -28.14 40.51 -5.71
CA LYS A 453 -27.00 41.41 -5.44
C LYS A 453 -25.63 40.72 -5.56
N TYR A 454 -25.60 39.40 -5.74
CA TYR A 454 -24.37 38.61 -5.88
C TYR A 454 -23.96 38.51 -7.35
N ARG A 455 -22.66 38.23 -7.60
CA ARG A 455 -22.11 38.06 -8.94
C ARG A 455 -22.97 37.06 -9.75
N PRO A 456 -23.49 37.46 -10.92
CA PRO A 456 -24.32 36.58 -11.74
C PRO A 456 -23.53 35.34 -12.18
N LEU A 457 -24.20 34.19 -12.21
CA LEU A 457 -23.65 32.97 -12.79
C LEU A 457 -23.87 33.03 -14.29
N TRP A 458 -22.78 32.97 -15.06
CA TRP A 458 -22.83 32.99 -16.51
C TRP A 458 -22.71 31.55 -17.02
N PHE A 459 -23.69 31.12 -17.79
CA PHE A 459 -23.61 29.87 -18.53
C PHE A 459 -23.51 30.15 -20.02
N THR A 460 -22.98 29.20 -20.78
CA THR A 460 -23.12 29.22 -22.24
C THR A 460 -24.48 28.62 -22.60
N ASN A 461 -25.27 29.29 -23.44
CA ASN A 461 -26.68 28.94 -23.74
C ASN A 461 -26.89 27.58 -24.47
N ARG A 462 -25.88 26.70 -24.51
CA ARG A 462 -25.91 25.41 -25.23
C ARG A 462 -25.67 24.19 -24.34
N GLU A 463 -25.66 24.35 -23.02
CA GLU A 463 -25.36 23.24 -22.12
C GLU A 463 -26.60 22.35 -21.90
N PRO A 464 -26.50 21.01 -22.12
CA PRO A 464 -27.63 20.09 -21.98
C PRO A 464 -28.32 20.13 -20.61
N MET A 465 -27.58 20.43 -19.55
CA MET A 465 -28.12 20.50 -18.18
C MET A 465 -29.04 21.70 -17.97
N LEU A 466 -28.82 22.82 -18.66
CA LEU A 466 -29.75 23.96 -18.61
C LEU A 466 -31.07 23.62 -19.30
N THR A 467 -31.00 22.86 -20.39
CA THR A 467 -32.19 22.36 -21.06
C THR A 467 -33.00 21.43 -20.17
N LYS A 468 -32.33 20.51 -19.45
CA LYS A 468 -32.99 19.68 -18.44
C LYS A 468 -33.57 20.52 -17.30
N ALA A 469 -32.84 21.54 -16.83
CA ALA A 469 -33.27 22.43 -15.74
C ALA A 469 -34.56 23.19 -16.07
N TYR A 470 -34.63 23.85 -17.23
CA TYR A 470 -35.84 24.61 -17.57
C TYR A 470 -37.02 23.67 -17.84
N LYS A 471 -36.81 22.50 -18.46
CA LYS A 471 -37.87 21.50 -18.66
C LYS A 471 -38.42 20.98 -17.32
N ARG A 472 -37.54 20.75 -16.33
CA ARG A 472 -37.95 20.37 -14.97
C ARG A 472 -38.76 21.47 -14.31
N LEU A 473 -38.34 22.73 -14.45
CA LEU A 473 -39.10 23.89 -13.95
C LEU A 473 -40.48 24.01 -14.60
N MET A 474 -40.57 23.86 -15.93
CA MET A 474 -41.85 23.87 -16.67
C MET A 474 -42.87 22.88 -16.10
N ILE A 475 -42.41 21.71 -15.65
CA ILE A 475 -43.25 20.71 -14.99
C ILE A 475 -43.62 21.15 -13.57
N ALA A 476 -42.69 21.76 -12.84
CA ALA A 476 -42.88 22.17 -11.45
C ALA A 476 -43.70 23.46 -11.27
N LEU A 477 -43.83 24.32 -12.30
CA LEU A 477 -44.45 25.65 -12.20
C LEU A 477 -45.81 25.67 -11.49
N THR A 478 -46.67 24.68 -11.75
CA THR A 478 -48.02 24.58 -11.14
C THR A 478 -47.99 24.43 -9.62
N ARG A 479 -46.86 23.99 -9.06
CA ARG A 479 -46.69 23.73 -7.63
C ARG A 479 -45.96 24.85 -6.90
N LEU A 480 -45.34 25.77 -7.63
CA LEU A 480 -44.53 26.85 -7.07
C LEU A 480 -45.40 28.06 -6.74
N SER A 481 -45.09 28.76 -5.65
CA SER A 481 -45.71 30.05 -5.34
C SER A 481 -45.46 31.09 -6.44
N HIS A 482 -46.39 32.03 -6.61
CA HIS A 482 -46.29 33.09 -7.63
C HIS A 482 -44.93 33.83 -7.64
N PRO A 483 -44.34 34.24 -6.50
CA PRO A 483 -43.02 34.87 -6.50
C PRO A 483 -41.89 33.95 -7.01
N THR A 484 -42.00 32.64 -6.78
CA THR A 484 -41.02 31.66 -7.29
C THR A 484 -41.25 31.38 -8.77
N GLN A 485 -42.51 31.31 -9.23
CA GLN A 485 -42.87 31.21 -10.65
C GLN A 485 -42.26 32.37 -11.46
N VAL A 486 -42.36 33.62 -10.99
CA VAL A 486 -41.79 34.79 -11.68
C VAL A 486 -40.28 34.62 -11.92
N VAL A 487 -39.52 34.19 -10.91
CA VAL A 487 -38.07 33.97 -11.06
C VAL A 487 -37.77 32.77 -11.96
N ALA A 488 -38.53 31.68 -11.83
CA ALA A 488 -38.40 30.50 -12.69
C ALA A 488 -38.64 30.83 -14.15
N ILE A 489 -39.68 31.60 -14.47
CA ILE A 489 -40.00 31.99 -15.85
C ILE A 489 -38.93 32.92 -16.41
N HIS A 490 -38.36 33.81 -15.60
CA HIS A 490 -37.21 34.62 -16.03
C HIS A 490 -36.02 33.74 -16.43
N PHE A 491 -35.70 32.72 -15.63
CA PHE A 491 -34.66 31.74 -16.00
C PHE A 491 -35.04 30.94 -17.26
N ILE A 492 -36.29 30.49 -17.36
CA ILE A 492 -36.77 29.73 -18.53
C ILE A 492 -36.60 30.56 -19.82
N PHE A 493 -36.97 31.85 -19.80
CA PHE A 493 -36.75 32.74 -20.96
C PHE A 493 -35.27 32.97 -21.28
N ASP A 494 -34.40 33.00 -20.27
CA ASP A 494 -32.95 33.17 -20.48
C ASP A 494 -32.27 31.91 -21.01
N ALA A 495 -32.71 30.74 -20.57
CA ALA A 495 -32.10 29.45 -20.90
C ALA A 495 -32.69 28.81 -22.17
N MET A 496 -33.84 29.29 -22.66
CA MET A 496 -34.51 28.74 -23.83
C MET A 496 -33.92 29.30 -25.12
N ASP A 497 -33.73 28.43 -26.12
CA ASP A 497 -33.38 28.89 -27.46
C ASP A 497 -34.58 29.58 -28.11
N LYS A 498 -34.32 30.59 -28.95
CA LYS A 498 -35.35 31.36 -29.66
C LYS A 498 -36.28 30.47 -30.47
N SER A 499 -35.75 29.38 -31.03
CA SER A 499 -36.53 28.38 -31.77
C SER A 499 -37.58 27.66 -30.92
N GLU A 500 -37.32 27.48 -29.62
CA GLU A 500 -38.20 26.82 -28.66
C GLU A 500 -39.25 27.76 -28.04
N HIS A 501 -39.07 29.08 -28.15
CA HIS A 501 -40.03 30.06 -27.62
C HIS A 501 -41.43 29.82 -28.15
N SER A 502 -41.57 29.62 -29.47
CA SER A 502 -42.86 29.38 -30.12
C SER A 502 -43.59 28.13 -29.59
N LYS A 503 -42.84 27.11 -29.17
CA LYS A 503 -43.38 25.83 -28.67
C LYS A 503 -43.73 25.87 -27.20
N GLN A 504 -42.87 26.48 -26.36
CA GLN A 504 -43.03 26.42 -24.90
C GLN A 504 -43.89 27.57 -24.35
N LEU A 505 -44.01 28.68 -25.07
CA LEU A 505 -44.75 29.85 -24.64
C LEU A 505 -46.26 29.60 -24.43
N PRO A 506 -47.00 28.89 -25.32
CA PRO A 506 -48.40 28.56 -25.05
C PRO A 506 -48.58 27.79 -23.75
N ARG A 507 -47.64 26.87 -23.45
CA ARG A 507 -47.64 26.10 -22.21
C ARG A 507 -47.35 26.98 -20.99
N LEU A 508 -46.42 27.92 -21.08
CA LEU A 508 -46.15 28.90 -20.02
C LEU A 508 -47.38 29.76 -19.72
N MET A 509 -48.05 30.24 -20.78
CA MET A 509 -49.27 31.02 -20.66
C MET A 509 -50.42 30.20 -20.07
N GLN A 510 -50.51 28.91 -20.37
CA GLN A 510 -51.51 28.01 -19.77
C GLN A 510 -51.24 27.76 -18.29
N VAL A 511 -49.98 27.53 -17.90
CA VAL A 511 -49.62 27.10 -16.55
C VAL A 511 -49.43 28.26 -15.57
N ALA A 512 -48.90 29.39 -16.03
CA ALA A 512 -48.52 30.52 -15.18
C ALA A 512 -48.67 31.85 -15.93
N ALA A 513 -49.88 32.12 -16.46
CA ALA A 513 -50.19 33.29 -17.29
C ALA A 513 -49.71 34.62 -16.68
N GLN A 514 -50.08 34.88 -15.43
CA GLN A 514 -49.79 36.15 -14.76
C GLN A 514 -48.27 36.37 -14.60
N ALA A 515 -47.57 35.37 -14.06
CA ALA A 515 -46.12 35.45 -13.90
C ALA A 515 -45.39 35.55 -15.25
N THR A 516 -45.89 34.85 -16.28
CA THR A 516 -45.33 34.92 -17.64
C THR A 516 -45.45 36.32 -18.25
N ARG A 517 -46.62 36.96 -18.13
CA ARG A 517 -46.82 38.34 -18.60
C ARG A 517 -45.92 39.34 -17.89
N ILE A 518 -45.80 39.23 -16.56
CA ILE A 518 -44.94 40.10 -15.76
C ILE A 518 -43.49 40.00 -16.22
N VAL A 519 -42.98 38.77 -16.40
CA VAL A 519 -41.60 38.56 -16.87
C VAL A 519 -41.41 39.05 -18.30
N ALA A 520 -42.37 38.79 -19.19
CA ALA A 520 -42.32 39.27 -20.57
C ALA A 520 -42.28 40.80 -20.63
N PHE A 521 -43.12 41.49 -19.85
CA PHE A 521 -43.10 42.95 -19.75
C PHE A 521 -41.74 43.47 -19.26
N ASN A 522 -41.19 42.84 -18.22
CA ASN A 522 -39.88 43.20 -17.68
C ASN A 522 -38.74 42.98 -18.68
N LYS A 523 -38.82 41.93 -19.51
CA LYS A 523 -37.86 41.67 -20.59
C LYS A 523 -38.00 42.66 -21.73
N ALA A 524 -39.23 42.98 -22.15
CA ALA A 524 -39.50 43.99 -23.17
C ALA A 524 -38.92 45.38 -22.81
N ASN A 525 -38.96 45.76 -21.53
CA ASN A 525 -38.41 47.03 -21.08
C ASN A 525 -36.88 47.09 -21.09
N LYS A 526 -36.19 45.95 -21.17
CA LYS A 526 -34.73 45.84 -21.15
C LYS A 526 -34.11 45.55 -22.53
N GLU A 527 -34.93 45.16 -23.51
CA GLU A 527 -34.47 44.76 -24.84
C GLU A 527 -34.68 45.89 -25.86
N ASP A 528 -33.64 46.19 -26.66
CA ASP A 528 -33.66 47.28 -27.65
C ASP A 528 -34.04 46.81 -29.08
N SER A 529 -34.37 45.53 -29.26
CA SER A 529 -34.42 44.87 -30.59
C SER A 529 -35.80 44.25 -30.95
N LEU A 530 -35.84 43.48 -32.06
CA LEU A 530 -36.98 42.66 -32.51
C LEU A 530 -37.61 41.76 -31.44
N LEU A 531 -36.88 41.43 -30.36
CA LEU A 531 -37.43 40.66 -29.23
C LEU A 531 -38.38 41.49 -28.36
N LYS A 532 -38.25 42.82 -28.36
CA LYS A 532 -39.13 43.72 -27.61
C LYS A 532 -40.59 43.59 -28.03
N SER A 533 -40.86 43.62 -29.35
CA SER A 533 -42.22 43.47 -29.87
C SER A 533 -42.81 42.09 -29.57
N HIS A 534 -41.98 41.04 -29.63
CA HIS A 534 -42.37 39.68 -29.25
C HIS A 534 -42.74 39.60 -27.76
N TYR A 535 -41.91 40.13 -26.86
CA TYR A 535 -42.21 40.15 -25.43
C TYR A 535 -43.39 41.05 -25.06
N LEU A 536 -43.59 42.19 -25.74
CA LEU A 536 -44.78 43.01 -25.58
C LEU A 536 -46.04 42.28 -26.03
N ALA A 537 -46.00 41.56 -27.15
CA ALA A 537 -47.12 40.74 -27.60
C ALA A 537 -47.48 39.66 -26.56
N ILE A 538 -46.49 39.03 -25.92
CA ILE A 538 -46.73 38.09 -24.81
C ILE A 538 -47.36 38.80 -23.61
N ALA A 539 -46.78 39.92 -23.18
CA ALA A 539 -47.24 40.67 -22.01
C ALA A 539 -48.68 41.18 -22.17
N LEU A 540 -49.02 41.63 -23.38
CA LEU A 540 -50.32 42.21 -23.74
C LEU A 540 -51.32 41.17 -24.26
N SER A 541 -50.91 39.92 -24.49
CA SER A 541 -51.82 38.88 -24.97
C SER A 541 -53.01 38.75 -24.02
N ALA A 542 -54.19 39.12 -24.52
CA ALA A 542 -55.45 38.96 -23.80
C ALA A 542 -55.61 37.47 -23.47
N VAL A 543 -56.08 37.15 -22.25
CA VAL A 543 -56.62 35.82 -22.01
C VAL A 543 -57.81 35.72 -22.97
N SER A 544 -57.70 35.01 -24.08
CA SER A 544 -58.90 34.48 -24.72
C SER A 544 -59.46 33.50 -23.70
N GLN A 545 -60.34 33.99 -22.83
CA GLN A 545 -61.12 33.16 -21.94
C GLN A 545 -61.99 32.28 -22.83
N GLY A 546 -61.45 31.11 -23.19
CA GLY A 546 -62.27 29.93 -23.42
C GLY A 546 -62.77 29.48 -22.06
N GLU A 547 -63.71 30.25 -21.49
CA GLU A 547 -64.71 29.70 -20.59
C GLU A 547 -65.59 28.79 -21.45
N THR A 548 -65.27 27.51 -21.46
CA THR A 548 -66.28 26.46 -21.63
C THR A 548 -66.44 25.80 -20.29
N ALA A 549 -67.71 25.84 -19.83
CA ALA A 549 -68.25 25.34 -18.57
C ALA A 549 -67.81 23.94 -18.16
#